data_AF-A0A7V2HKM3-F1
#
_entry.id   AF-A0A7V2HKM3-F1
#
_cell.length_a   1.000
_cell.length_b   1.000
_cell.length_c   1.000
_cell.angle_alpha   90.00
_cell.angle_beta   90.00
_cell.angle_gamma   90.00
#
_symmetry.space_group_name_H-M   'P 1'
#
loop_
_entity.id
_entity.type
_entity.pdbx_description
1 polymer ?
#
loop_
_entity_poly.entity_id
_entity_poly.type
_entity_poly.pdbx_seq_one_letter_code
_entity_poly.pdbx_strand_id
1 'polypeptide(L)'
;MIRRTLLQTLMIAAAVSTLGADDRRGPYHDGRRGGYGAGPGRNAVRAAIRDLNGIFRHARVDRHEGEHFRRALRELDEFERQASRGRFDRSRLDRAIDNMKDLARADQVWPQDRRIIARHVQELRRLRDYGFDSRFDNGPRGYGYRRDD
;
A
#
# COMPACT_ATOMS: atom_id res chain seq x y z
N MET A 1 31.34 -45.22 23.22
CA MET A 1 31.77 -45.34 21.81
C MET A 1 30.72 -46.12 21.03
N ILE A 2 29.89 -45.45 20.22
CA ILE A 2 29.13 -46.09 19.12
C ILE A 2 29.16 -45.13 17.93
N ARG A 3 29.87 -45.54 16.88
CA ARG A 3 29.83 -44.93 15.54
C ARG A 3 28.72 -45.61 14.74
N ARG A 4 27.93 -44.84 13.98
CA ARG A 4 27.17 -45.23 12.77
C ARG A 4 26.54 -43.96 12.16
N THR A 5 27.24 -43.27 11.26
CA THR A 5 27.11 -43.33 9.78
C THR A 5 25.71 -43.06 9.20
N LEU A 6 25.64 -41.91 8.51
CA LEU A 6 25.11 -41.67 7.16
C LEU A 6 23.62 -41.37 6.91
N LEU A 7 23.46 -40.51 5.89
CA LEU A 7 22.30 -40.14 5.05
C LEU A 7 21.55 -38.88 5.52
N GLN A 8 21.87 -37.70 4.97
CA GLN A 8 21.32 -37.16 3.71
C GLN A 8 19.81 -37.42 3.61
N THR A 9 19.00 -36.36 3.75
CA THR A 9 18.15 -35.86 2.65
C THR A 9 17.52 -34.54 3.10
N LEU A 10 17.80 -33.51 2.32
CA LEU A 10 17.22 -32.19 2.39
C LEU A 10 15.87 -32.26 1.67
N MET A 11 14.75 -32.10 2.39
CA MET A 11 13.44 -31.91 1.79
C MET A 11 12.99 -30.47 2.04
N ILE A 12 13.27 -29.60 1.06
CA ILE A 12 12.60 -28.31 0.94
C ILE A 12 11.19 -28.60 0.43
N ALA A 13 10.20 -28.47 1.30
CA ALA A 13 8.80 -28.45 0.89
C ALA A 13 8.50 -27.08 0.25
N ALA A 14 8.72 -26.96 -1.06
CA ALA A 14 8.14 -25.89 -1.85
C ALA A 14 6.67 -26.27 -2.12
N ALA A 15 5.76 -25.80 -1.28
CA ALA A 15 4.33 -25.86 -1.59
C ALA A 15 4.01 -24.83 -2.68
N VAL A 16 4.12 -25.26 -3.94
CA VAL A 16 3.53 -24.58 -5.09
C VAL A 16 2.04 -24.94 -5.10
N SER A 17 1.22 -24.09 -4.49
CA SER A 17 -0.23 -24.16 -4.67
C SER A 17 -0.61 -23.34 -5.89
N THR A 18 -0.59 -23.98 -7.05
CA THR A 18 -1.25 -23.50 -8.27
C THR A 18 -2.57 -24.23 -8.46
N LEU A 19 -3.59 -23.42 -8.79
CA LEU A 19 -4.86 -23.76 -9.46
C LEU A 19 -6.04 -24.13 -8.54
N GLY A 20 -7.00 -23.20 -8.50
CA GLY A 20 -8.33 -23.43 -7.96
C GLY A 20 -8.94 -22.18 -7.34
N ALA A 21 -9.32 -21.20 -8.15
CA ALA A 21 -10.23 -20.15 -7.69
C ALA A 21 -11.02 -19.57 -8.87
N ASP A 22 -12.13 -20.26 -9.15
CA ASP A 22 -13.43 -19.73 -9.60
C ASP A 22 -13.42 -18.26 -10.04
N ASP A 23 -13.61 -18.06 -11.35
CA ASP A 23 -13.89 -16.81 -12.05
C ASP A 23 -15.21 -16.15 -11.61
N ARG A 24 -15.31 -15.71 -10.35
CA ARG A 24 -16.32 -14.72 -9.91
C ARG A 24 -15.70 -13.34 -9.91
N ARG A 25 -15.52 -12.84 -11.13
CA ARG A 25 -15.13 -11.47 -11.48
C ARG A 25 -15.92 -10.43 -10.68
N GLY A 26 -15.30 -9.85 -9.66
CA GLY A 26 -15.67 -8.54 -9.10
C GLY A 26 -14.98 -7.41 -9.88
N PRO A 27 -15.54 -6.19 -9.91
CA PRO A 27 -15.11 -5.07 -10.78
C PRO A 27 -13.83 -4.37 -10.28
N TYR A 28 -12.94 -5.08 -9.59
CA TYR A 28 -11.66 -4.54 -9.16
C TYR A 28 -10.70 -4.62 -10.33
N HIS A 29 -10.67 -3.54 -11.11
CA HIS A 29 -9.73 -3.38 -12.20
C HIS A 29 -8.29 -3.56 -11.69
N ASP A 30 -7.65 -4.65 -12.11
CA ASP A 30 -6.20 -4.82 -12.05
C ASP A 30 -5.55 -3.70 -12.88
N GLY A 31 -5.24 -2.60 -12.21
CA GLY A 31 -4.69 -1.38 -12.78
C GLY A 31 -3.23 -1.49 -13.22
N ARG A 32 -2.75 -2.66 -13.64
CA ARG A 32 -1.48 -2.79 -14.38
C ARG A 32 -1.68 -2.47 -15.86
N ARG A 33 -2.09 -1.23 -16.21
CA ARG A 33 -1.86 -0.65 -17.55
C ARG A 33 -2.35 0.81 -17.63
N GLY A 34 -1.51 1.66 -18.23
CA GLY A 34 -1.96 2.84 -18.98
C GLY A 34 -2.03 4.14 -18.20
N GLY A 35 -1.12 5.06 -18.55
CA GLY A 35 -0.87 6.31 -17.87
C GLY A 35 -1.88 7.43 -18.13
N TYR A 36 -1.96 8.35 -17.16
CA TYR A 36 -2.41 9.73 -17.33
C TYR A 36 -1.70 10.63 -16.30
N GLY A 37 -0.70 11.39 -16.75
CA GLY A 37 -0.43 12.80 -16.43
C GLY A 37 -0.34 13.33 -14.98
N ALA A 38 -0.42 12.52 -13.93
CA ALA A 38 -0.24 12.97 -12.55
C ALA A 38 0.88 12.15 -11.91
N GLY A 39 1.86 12.82 -11.28
CA GLY A 39 3.07 12.16 -10.76
C GLY A 39 2.76 10.94 -9.87
N PRO A 40 3.67 9.93 -9.81
CA PRO A 40 3.41 8.59 -9.26
C PRO A 40 2.69 8.56 -7.91
N GLY A 41 2.95 9.55 -7.04
CA GLY A 41 2.36 9.65 -5.71
C GLY A 41 0.88 10.02 -5.64
N ARG A 42 0.38 10.95 -6.49
CA ARG A 42 -1.05 11.35 -6.44
C ARG A 42 -1.98 10.25 -6.95
N ASN A 43 -1.45 9.37 -7.80
CA ASN A 43 -2.19 8.22 -8.32
C ASN A 43 -2.41 7.16 -7.23
N ALA A 44 -1.45 6.96 -6.32
CA ALA A 44 -1.55 5.99 -5.23
C ALA A 44 -2.70 6.33 -4.25
N VAL A 45 -2.84 7.60 -3.86
CA VAL A 45 -3.90 8.04 -2.94
C VAL A 45 -5.27 7.87 -3.57
N ARG A 46 -5.45 8.30 -4.82
CA ARG A 46 -6.73 8.18 -5.52
C ARG A 46 -7.11 6.73 -5.79
N ALA A 47 -6.13 5.88 -6.12
CA ALA A 47 -6.34 4.44 -6.26
C ALA A 47 -6.80 3.83 -4.93
N ALA A 48 -6.10 4.11 -3.84
CA ALA A 48 -6.48 3.64 -2.50
C ALA A 48 -7.90 4.09 -2.11
N ILE A 49 -8.27 5.35 -2.34
CA ILE A 49 -9.63 5.86 -2.08
C ILE A 49 -10.68 5.08 -2.90
N ARG A 50 -10.42 4.85 -4.18
CA ARG A 50 -11.34 4.14 -5.07
C ARG A 50 -11.57 2.70 -4.61
N ASP A 51 -10.48 1.97 -4.36
CA ASP A 51 -10.54 0.56 -4.01
C ASP A 51 -11.12 0.38 -2.60
N LEU A 52 -10.75 1.23 -1.62
CA LEU A 52 -11.38 1.22 -0.29
C LEU A 52 -12.88 1.50 -0.35
N ASN A 53 -13.34 2.42 -1.20
CA ASN A 53 -14.78 2.67 -1.38
C ASN A 53 -15.50 1.45 -1.99
N GLY A 54 -14.86 0.78 -2.96
CA GLY A 54 -15.39 -0.46 -3.54
C GLY A 54 -15.53 -1.54 -2.48
N ILE A 55 -14.44 -1.81 -1.75
CA ILE A 55 -14.40 -2.81 -0.68
C ILE A 55 -15.45 -2.50 0.38
N PHE A 56 -15.49 -1.26 0.89
CA PHE A 56 -16.42 -0.89 1.96
C PHE A 56 -17.90 -1.09 1.60
N ARG A 57 -18.27 -0.87 0.33
CA ARG A 57 -19.66 -1.08 -0.13
C ARG A 57 -20.06 -2.55 -0.16
N HIS A 58 -19.10 -3.45 -0.34
CA HIS A 58 -19.35 -4.89 -0.45
C HIS A 58 -19.06 -5.65 0.86
N ALA A 59 -18.23 -5.10 1.72
CA ALA A 59 -17.82 -5.72 2.97
C ALA A 59 -18.96 -5.71 3.99
N ARG A 60 -19.31 -6.88 4.53
CA ARG A 60 -20.18 -7.01 5.70
C ARG A 60 -19.34 -6.87 6.96
N VAL A 61 -18.87 -5.65 7.22
CA VAL A 61 -18.08 -5.30 8.39
C VAL A 61 -18.98 -4.85 9.54
N ASP A 62 -18.50 -5.05 10.76
CA ASP A 62 -19.13 -4.52 11.95
C ASP A 62 -18.88 -3.01 12.10
N ARG A 63 -19.35 -2.44 13.22
CA ARG A 63 -19.21 -1.01 13.50
C ARG A 63 -17.75 -0.55 13.63
N HIS A 64 -16.88 -1.39 14.20
CA HIS A 64 -15.47 -1.12 14.46
C HIS A 64 -14.66 -1.06 13.16
N GLU A 65 -14.69 -2.10 12.32
CA GLU A 65 -14.02 -2.06 11.01
C GLU A 65 -14.64 -1.01 10.10
N GLY A 66 -15.96 -0.83 10.15
CA GLY A 66 -16.65 0.24 9.43
C GLY A 66 -16.15 1.64 9.81
N GLU A 67 -15.75 1.85 11.06
CA GLU A 67 -15.13 3.09 11.51
C GLU A 67 -13.72 3.27 10.93
N HIS A 68 -12.89 2.21 10.91
CA HIS A 68 -11.57 2.26 10.27
C HIS A 68 -11.67 2.60 8.78
N PHE A 69 -12.63 2.03 8.04
CA PHE A 69 -12.88 2.40 6.65
C PHE A 69 -13.19 3.89 6.49
N ARG A 70 -14.13 4.42 7.27
CA ARG A 70 -14.53 5.83 7.19
C ARG A 70 -13.39 6.78 7.57
N ARG A 71 -12.61 6.43 8.60
CA ARG A 71 -11.44 7.22 9.04
C ARG A 71 -10.35 7.21 7.96
N ALA A 72 -10.01 6.04 7.41
CA ALA A 72 -9.04 5.93 6.32
C ALA A 72 -9.45 6.77 5.10
N LEU A 73 -10.71 6.63 4.65
CA LEU A 73 -11.24 7.38 3.51
C LEU A 73 -11.19 8.89 3.76
N ARG A 74 -11.63 9.35 4.94
CA ARG A 74 -11.59 10.76 5.32
C ARG A 74 -10.18 11.33 5.31
N GLU A 75 -9.23 10.63 5.93
CA GLU A 75 -7.85 11.11 6.02
C GLU A 75 -7.14 11.14 4.67
N LEU A 76 -7.39 10.16 3.79
CA LEU A 76 -6.86 10.16 2.42
C LEU A 76 -7.43 11.31 1.59
N ASP A 77 -8.74 11.58 1.71
CA ASP A 77 -9.44 12.63 1.00
C ASP A 77 -9.02 14.04 1.50
N GLU A 78 -8.85 14.20 2.82
CA GLU A 78 -8.28 15.44 3.40
C GLU A 78 -6.82 15.63 2.99
N PHE A 79 -6.01 14.57 2.99
CA PHE A 79 -4.64 14.61 2.49
C PHE A 79 -4.60 15.01 1.01
N GLU A 80 -5.44 14.44 0.15
CA GLU A 80 -5.50 14.76 -1.29
C GLU A 80 -5.85 16.23 -1.51
N ARG A 81 -6.86 16.74 -0.79
CA ARG A 81 -7.22 18.16 -0.80
C ARG A 81 -6.05 19.06 -0.43
N GLN A 82 -5.35 18.77 0.67
CA GLN A 82 -4.21 19.59 1.11
C GLN A 82 -3.05 19.49 0.12
N ALA A 83 -2.72 18.27 -0.32
CA ALA A 83 -1.65 18.02 -1.27
C ALA A 83 -1.91 18.70 -2.62
N SER A 84 -3.18 18.80 -3.05
CA SER A 84 -3.58 19.54 -4.25
C SER A 84 -3.25 21.04 -4.16
N ARG A 85 -3.33 21.60 -2.96
CA ARG A 85 -2.98 22.99 -2.60
C ARG A 85 -1.49 23.17 -2.25
N GLY A 86 -0.66 22.16 -2.50
CA GLY A 86 0.78 22.19 -2.18
C GLY A 86 1.13 21.94 -0.71
N ARG A 87 0.16 21.57 0.13
CA ARG A 87 0.37 21.28 1.55
C ARG A 87 0.42 19.77 1.78
N PHE A 88 1.61 19.23 2.05
CA PHE A 88 1.77 17.80 2.28
C PHE A 88 1.67 17.47 3.76
N ASP A 89 0.47 17.12 4.22
CA ASP A 89 0.21 16.76 5.62
C ASP A 89 0.59 15.29 5.87
N ARG A 90 1.84 15.06 6.29
CA ARG A 90 2.37 13.70 6.56
C ARG A 90 1.57 12.99 7.66
N SER A 91 1.18 13.71 8.69
CA SER A 91 0.44 13.16 9.82
C SER A 91 -0.92 12.58 9.39
N ARG A 92 -1.59 13.20 8.42
CA ARG A 92 -2.82 12.64 7.83
C ARG A 92 -2.57 11.36 7.06
N LEU A 93 -1.52 11.35 6.24
CA LEU A 93 -1.15 10.16 5.48
C LEU A 93 -0.80 8.99 6.41
N ASP A 94 -0.09 9.27 7.51
CA ASP A 94 0.22 8.26 8.53
C ASP A 94 -1.05 7.71 9.22
N ARG A 95 -1.97 8.59 9.64
CA ARG A 95 -3.26 8.14 10.21
C ARG A 95 -4.08 7.30 9.23
N ALA A 96 -4.11 7.66 7.96
CA ALA A 96 -4.75 6.86 6.93
C ALA A 96 -4.10 5.48 6.81
N ILE A 97 -2.77 5.44 6.73
CA ILE A 97 -1.98 4.20 6.65
C ILE A 97 -2.25 3.29 7.87
N ASP A 98 -2.35 3.84 9.07
CA ASP A 98 -2.60 3.06 10.28
C ASP A 98 -3.99 2.42 10.27
N ASN A 99 -5.04 3.19 9.95
CA ASN A 99 -6.38 2.62 9.79
C ASN A 99 -6.42 1.52 8.72
N MET A 100 -5.71 1.69 7.60
CA MET A 100 -5.64 0.67 6.55
C MET A 100 -4.87 -0.58 6.98
N LYS A 101 -3.88 -0.48 7.88
CA LYS A 101 -3.21 -1.67 8.43
C LYS A 101 -4.15 -2.50 9.29
N ASP A 102 -5.00 -1.84 10.07
CA ASP A 102 -5.97 -2.52 10.92
C ASP A 102 -6.98 -3.29 10.03
N LEU A 103 -7.48 -2.64 8.98
CA LEU A 103 -8.34 -3.29 7.97
C LEU A 103 -7.65 -4.46 7.24
N ALA A 104 -6.36 -4.34 6.94
CA ALA A 104 -5.61 -5.41 6.27
C ALA A 104 -5.42 -6.66 7.17
N ARG A 105 -5.64 -6.54 8.48
CA ARG A 105 -5.55 -7.63 9.46
C ARG A 105 -6.91 -8.11 9.94
N ALA A 106 -7.98 -7.33 9.72
CA ALA A 106 -9.30 -7.64 10.22
C ALA A 106 -9.92 -8.87 9.53
N ASP A 107 -10.33 -9.87 10.31
CA ASP A 107 -10.88 -11.12 9.77
C ASP A 107 -12.20 -10.92 9.01
N GLN A 108 -12.93 -9.84 9.32
CA GLN A 108 -14.19 -9.46 8.68
C GLN A 108 -14.03 -8.92 7.25
N VAL A 109 -12.83 -8.46 6.90
CA VAL A 109 -12.51 -8.03 5.53
C VAL A 109 -12.12 -9.25 4.72
N TRP A 110 -12.64 -9.40 3.50
CA TRP A 110 -12.38 -10.58 2.69
C TRP A 110 -10.88 -10.77 2.42
N PRO A 111 -10.35 -12.00 2.37
CA PRO A 111 -8.91 -12.24 2.20
C PRO A 111 -8.30 -11.58 0.95
N GLN A 112 -9.07 -11.46 -0.13
CA GLN A 112 -8.64 -10.73 -1.33
C GLN A 112 -8.53 -9.23 -1.09
N ASP A 113 -9.54 -8.64 -0.45
CA ASP A 113 -9.58 -7.22 -0.13
C ASP A 113 -8.47 -6.83 0.84
N ARG A 114 -8.17 -7.67 1.84
CA ARG A 114 -7.02 -7.48 2.74
C ARG A 114 -5.70 -7.37 1.98
N ARG A 115 -5.50 -8.17 0.93
CA ARG A 115 -4.29 -8.11 0.07
C ARG A 115 -4.23 -6.82 -0.75
N ILE A 116 -5.37 -6.34 -1.24
CA ILE A 116 -5.47 -5.06 -1.96
C ILE A 116 -5.13 -3.91 -1.01
N ILE A 117 -5.74 -3.88 0.17
CA ILE A 117 -5.48 -2.87 1.21
C ILE A 117 -4.00 -2.89 1.62
N ALA A 118 -3.42 -4.07 1.85
CA ALA A 118 -2.00 -4.22 2.19
C ALA A 118 -1.07 -3.68 1.09
N ARG A 119 -1.42 -3.87 -0.19
CA ARG A 119 -0.67 -3.29 -1.32
C ARG A 119 -0.70 -1.76 -1.26
N HIS A 120 -1.87 -1.16 -1.07
CA HIS A 120 -1.98 0.30 -0.94
C HIS A 120 -1.23 0.84 0.28
N VAL A 121 -1.24 0.14 1.42
CA VAL A 121 -0.40 0.51 2.57
C VAL A 121 1.08 0.64 2.18
N GLN A 122 1.60 -0.28 1.36
CA GLN A 122 2.99 -0.20 0.88
C GLN A 122 3.22 0.94 -0.12
N GLU A 123 2.25 1.21 -1.01
CA GLU A 123 2.32 2.31 -1.97
C GLU A 123 2.28 3.67 -1.27
N LEU A 124 1.38 3.83 -0.29
CA LEU A 124 1.25 5.04 0.51
C LEU A 124 2.47 5.28 1.42
N ARG A 125 3.09 4.22 1.96
CA ARG A 125 4.38 4.31 2.65
C ARG A 125 5.48 4.82 1.72
N ARG A 126 5.56 4.28 0.49
CA ARG A 126 6.51 4.77 -0.52
C ARG A 126 6.23 6.24 -0.87
N LEU A 127 4.97 6.63 -1.00
CA LEU A 127 4.59 8.04 -1.20
C LEU A 127 5.01 8.93 -0.03
N ARG A 128 4.83 8.48 1.21
CA ARG A 128 5.25 9.19 2.41
C ARG A 128 6.76 9.41 2.41
N ASP A 129 7.52 8.37 2.06
CA ASP A 129 8.98 8.36 2.14
C ASP A 129 9.60 9.16 0.97
N TYR A 130 9.09 9.03 -0.26
CA TYR A 130 9.72 9.59 -1.47
C TYR A 130 8.95 10.77 -2.11
N GLY A 131 7.67 10.94 -1.80
CA GLY A 131 6.80 11.91 -2.46
C GLY A 131 7.03 13.37 -2.06
N PHE A 132 7.88 13.61 -1.04
CA PHE A 132 8.30 14.93 -0.62
C PHE A 132 9.67 15.33 -1.19
N ASP A 133 10.63 14.42 -1.20
CA ASP A 133 12.02 14.75 -1.58
C ASP A 133 12.15 15.22 -3.03
N SER A 134 11.35 14.70 -3.96
CA SER A 134 11.48 15.05 -5.38
C SER A 134 10.96 16.45 -5.76
N ARG A 135 10.33 17.20 -4.84
CA ARG A 135 9.89 18.59 -5.09
C ARG A 135 10.66 19.65 -4.31
N PHE A 136 11.44 19.24 -3.31
CA PHE A 136 12.25 20.15 -2.48
C PHE A 136 13.76 19.90 -2.61
N ASP A 137 14.17 18.83 -3.30
CA ASP A 137 15.56 18.51 -3.65
C ASP A 137 15.86 18.85 -5.12
N ASN A 138 15.41 20.02 -5.56
CA ASN A 138 15.94 20.72 -6.73
C ASN A 138 16.55 22.06 -6.30
N GLY A 139 17.14 22.07 -5.11
CA GLY A 139 18.24 22.97 -4.80
C GLY A 139 19.50 22.38 -5.45
N PRO A 140 20.40 23.21 -6.02
CA PRO A 140 21.62 22.73 -6.63
C PRO A 140 22.50 22.07 -5.56
N ARG A 141 22.36 20.76 -5.38
CA ARG A 141 23.49 19.90 -4.98
C ARG A 141 24.32 19.75 -6.26
N GLY A 142 25.13 20.74 -6.65
CA GLY A 142 26.10 21.34 -5.75
C GLY A 142 27.07 20.26 -5.27
N TYR A 143 27.49 19.35 -6.16
CA TYR A 143 28.74 18.61 -6.01
C TYR A 143 29.90 19.60 -6.13
N GLY A 144 29.98 20.50 -5.16
CA GLY A 144 31.12 21.38 -4.93
C GLY A 144 32.10 20.66 -4.03
N TYR A 145 32.84 19.70 -4.58
CA TYR A 145 34.22 19.50 -4.13
C TYR A 145 35.10 20.36 -5.02
N ARG A 146 34.97 21.67 -4.82
CA ARG A 146 36.03 22.63 -5.09
C ARG A 146 36.90 22.63 -3.85
N ARG A 147 38.05 21.94 -3.90
CA ARG A 147 39.23 22.38 -3.16
C ARG A 147 40.12 23.02 -4.21
N ASP A 148 40.15 24.34 -4.14
CA ASP A 148 41.27 25.13 -4.65
C ASP A 148 42.54 24.74 -3.86
N ASP A 149 43.68 24.94 -4.55
CA ASP A 149 45.09 24.88 -4.10
C ASP A 149 45.78 23.51 -3.97
#